data_AF-A0A219B1K3-F1
#
_entry.id   AF-A0A219B1K3-F1
#
_cell.length_a   1.000
_cell.length_b   1.000
_cell.length_c   1.000
_cell.angle_alpha   90.00
_cell.angle_beta   90.00
_cell.angle_gamma   90.00
#
_symmetry.space_group_name_H-M   'P 1'
#
loop_
_entity.id
_entity.type
_entity.pdbx_description
1 polymer ?
#
loop_
_entity_poly.entity_id
_entity_poly.type
_entity_poly.pdbx_seq_one_letter_code
_entity_poly.pdbx_strand_id
1 'polypeptide(L)'
;MSSFREDLEGWWIGRVFSNWIADEGAQIELEELGTQVSFLKERYKPSELPLDAPEEDCEDLMEDSVFIRQIRAVTDSERRLRNAQKAFLRAKVQRSKWVREHRIDPTELESFDAGLKDRWEAYHAGECDSLSSDPTPDEMIATGRTVLRWAETSEVPIRATRSVYLTSGSYHALADGLEVGWHPQFSNLFGFEE
;
A
#
# COMPACT_ATOMS: atom_id res chain seq x y z
N MET A 1 23.21 -11.35 5.78
CA MET A 1 23.76 -11.01 4.44
C MET A 1 24.83 -12.00 3.96
N SER A 2 25.55 -12.74 4.83
CA SER A 2 26.52 -13.76 4.36
C SER A 2 25.88 -14.87 3.54
N SER A 3 24.72 -15.38 3.98
CA SER A 3 24.08 -16.55 3.36
C SER A 3 23.54 -16.31 1.94
N PHE A 4 23.04 -15.11 1.59
CA PHE A 4 22.63 -14.82 0.20
C PHE A 4 23.82 -14.88 -0.76
N ARG A 5 24.93 -14.26 -0.35
CA ARG A 5 26.15 -14.22 -1.16
C ARG A 5 26.74 -15.61 -1.31
N GLU A 6 26.81 -16.38 -0.23
CA GLU A 6 27.31 -17.76 -0.22
C GLU A 6 26.48 -18.67 -1.14
N ASP A 7 25.15 -18.57 -1.08
CA ASP A 7 24.24 -19.35 -1.93
C ASP A 7 24.37 -18.95 -3.42
N LEU A 8 24.52 -17.65 -3.71
CA LEU A 8 24.74 -17.16 -5.07
C LEU A 8 26.10 -17.61 -5.63
N GLU A 9 27.18 -17.46 -4.84
CA GLU A 9 28.52 -17.91 -5.21
C GLU A 9 28.55 -19.42 -5.43
N GLY A 10 27.92 -20.20 -4.54
CA GLY A 10 27.83 -21.65 -4.65
C GLY A 10 27.10 -22.11 -5.92
N TRP A 11 25.96 -21.49 -6.23
CA TRP A 11 25.25 -21.74 -7.49
C TRP A 11 26.09 -21.36 -8.71
N TRP A 12 26.70 -20.17 -8.70
CA TRP A 12 27.46 -19.65 -9.84
C TRP A 12 28.64 -20.57 -10.16
N ILE A 13 29.42 -20.95 -9.14
CA ILE A 13 30.55 -21.86 -9.27
C ILE A 13 30.07 -23.20 -9.80
N GLY A 14 29.02 -23.78 -9.21
CA GLY A 14 28.45 -25.05 -9.64
C GLY A 14 27.99 -25.03 -11.11
N ARG A 15 27.44 -23.91 -11.56
CA ARG A 15 26.97 -23.75 -12.94
C ARG A 15 28.12 -23.67 -13.95
N VAL A 16 29.15 -22.87 -13.66
CA VAL A 16 30.36 -22.79 -14.50
C VAL A 16 31.05 -24.17 -14.60
N PHE A 17 31.18 -24.88 -13.48
CA PHE A 17 31.76 -26.23 -13.49
C PHE A 17 30.95 -27.22 -14.33
N SER A 18 29.63 -27.14 -14.27
CA SER A 18 28.75 -28.03 -15.04
C SER A 18 28.89 -27.79 -16.55
N ASN A 19 28.97 -26.53 -16.98
CA ASN A 19 29.14 -26.17 -18.39
C ASN A 19 30.54 -26.55 -18.90
N TRP A 20 31.58 -26.51 -18.06
CA TRP A 20 32.90 -27.06 -18.38
C TRP A 20 32.91 -28.57 -18.60
N ILE A 21 32.20 -29.34 -17.76
CA ILE A 21 32.09 -30.80 -17.94
C ILE A 21 31.36 -31.14 -19.25
N ALA A 22 30.42 -30.29 -19.67
CA ALA A 22 29.67 -30.45 -20.91
C ALA A 22 30.39 -29.93 -22.17
N ASP A 23 31.61 -29.37 -22.04
CA ASP A 23 32.36 -28.71 -23.12
C ASP A 23 31.66 -27.49 -23.74
N GLU A 24 30.75 -26.87 -22.99
CA GLU A 24 29.97 -25.67 -23.38
C GLU A 24 30.66 -24.35 -22.92
N GLY A 25 31.78 -24.44 -22.21
CA GLY A 25 32.54 -23.29 -21.71
C GLY A 25 32.04 -22.74 -20.37
N ALA A 26 32.35 -21.47 -20.06
CA ALA A 26 32.02 -20.82 -18.78
C ALA A 26 30.89 -19.76 -18.89
N GLN A 27 30.15 -19.78 -19.99
CA GLN A 27 29.11 -18.79 -20.24
C GLN A 27 27.86 -19.13 -19.45
N ILE A 28 27.22 -18.11 -18.87
CA ILE A 28 25.91 -18.19 -18.21
C ILE A 28 25.02 -17.19 -18.91
N GLU A 29 23.83 -17.63 -19.32
CA GLU A 29 22.85 -16.72 -19.91
C GLU A 29 22.37 -15.69 -18.89
N LEU A 30 22.21 -14.44 -19.32
CA LEU A 30 21.77 -13.36 -18.44
C LEU A 30 20.38 -13.63 -17.84
N GLU A 31 19.50 -14.29 -18.60
CA GLU A 31 18.17 -14.69 -18.14
C GLU A 31 18.23 -15.74 -17.04
N GLU A 32 19.16 -16.70 -17.15
CA GLU A 32 19.39 -17.72 -16.13
C GLU A 32 19.90 -17.08 -14.83
N LEU A 33 20.90 -16.19 -14.94
CA LEU A 33 21.41 -15.44 -13.80
C LEU A 33 20.32 -14.58 -13.15
N GLY A 34 19.53 -13.88 -13.97
CA GLY A 34 18.41 -13.07 -13.49
C GLY A 34 17.40 -13.90 -12.71
N THR A 35 17.08 -15.10 -13.20
CA THR A 35 16.18 -16.04 -12.53
C THR A 35 16.72 -16.49 -11.18
N GLN A 36 17.99 -16.87 -11.10
CA GLN A 36 18.60 -17.30 -9.84
C GLN A 36 18.68 -16.16 -8.81
N VAL A 37 19.12 -14.97 -9.23
CA VAL A 37 19.20 -13.81 -8.35
C VAL A 37 17.80 -13.46 -7.81
N SER A 38 16.77 -13.55 -8.65
CA SER A 38 15.38 -13.31 -8.25
C SER A 38 14.89 -14.36 -7.24
N PHE A 39 15.18 -15.64 -7.48
CA PHE A 39 14.87 -16.73 -6.56
C PHE A 39 15.52 -16.53 -5.18
N LEU A 40 16.81 -16.23 -5.14
CA LEU A 40 17.52 -15.99 -3.89
C LEU A 40 17.02 -14.71 -3.20
N LYS A 41 16.73 -13.65 -3.95
CA LYS A 41 16.15 -12.43 -3.38
C LYS A 41 14.84 -12.72 -2.65
N GLU A 42 13.95 -13.50 -3.27
CA GLU A 42 12.67 -13.87 -2.65
C GLU A 42 12.87 -14.77 -1.42
N ARG A 43 13.81 -15.73 -1.48
CA ARG A 43 14.15 -16.61 -0.34
C ARG A 43 14.68 -15.86 0.87
N TYR A 44 15.50 -14.83 0.66
CA TYR A 44 16.13 -14.05 1.73
C TYR A 44 15.35 -12.78 2.09
N LYS A 45 14.21 -12.55 1.45
CA LYS A 45 13.32 -11.42 1.71
C LYS A 45 12.80 -11.53 3.15
N PRO A 46 12.90 -10.45 3.96
CA PRO A 46 12.31 -10.47 5.29
C PRO A 46 10.81 -10.73 5.19
N SER A 47 10.35 -11.80 5.83
CA SER A 47 8.93 -12.14 5.88
C SER A 47 8.11 -11.07 6.61
N GLU A 48 8.72 -10.43 7.59
CA GLU A 48 8.14 -9.34 8.37
C GLU A 48 8.92 -8.05 8.13
N LEU A 49 8.18 -7.00 7.82
CA LEU A 49 8.65 -5.63 7.75
C LEU A 49 8.54 -4.96 9.13
N PRO A 50 9.63 -4.47 9.73
CA PRO A 50 9.57 -3.87 11.06
C PRO A 50 8.82 -2.53 11.04
N LEU A 51 7.97 -2.33 12.05
CA LEU A 51 7.22 -1.10 12.27
C LEU A 51 8.00 -0.21 13.25
N ASP A 52 8.53 0.89 12.75
CA ASP A 52 9.44 1.77 13.48
C ASP A 52 9.05 3.26 13.37
N ALA A 53 7.95 3.59 12.70
CA ALA A 53 7.54 4.97 12.47
C ALA A 53 7.12 5.64 13.79
N PRO A 54 7.68 6.83 14.10
CA PRO A 54 7.33 7.58 15.29
C PRO A 54 5.86 8.02 15.22
N GLU A 55 5.28 8.26 16.39
CA GLU A 55 4.01 8.97 16.49
C GLU A 55 4.30 10.46 16.43
N GLU A 56 3.97 11.09 15.29
CA GLU A 56 4.10 12.53 15.11
C GLU A 56 2.71 13.19 15.22
N ASP A 57 2.64 14.31 15.93
CA ASP A 57 1.48 15.20 15.97
C ASP A 57 1.67 16.31 14.93
N CYS A 58 0.73 16.42 13.98
CA CYS A 58 0.86 17.34 12.84
C CYS A 58 -0.50 17.93 12.43
N GLU A 59 -1.22 18.52 13.40
CA GLU A 59 -2.62 18.97 13.20
C GLU A 59 -2.78 19.97 12.04
N ASP A 60 -1.77 20.82 11.78
CA ASP A 60 -1.94 21.99 10.89
C ASP A 60 -1.38 21.82 9.45
N LEU A 61 -0.61 20.76 9.16
CA LEU A 61 0.16 20.69 7.90
C LEU A 61 -0.65 20.17 6.69
N MET A 62 -1.92 19.80 6.88
CA MET A 62 -2.65 18.97 5.92
C MET A 62 -4.07 19.45 5.59
N GLU A 63 -4.49 20.63 6.04
CA GLU A 63 -5.88 21.07 5.88
C GLU A 63 -6.36 21.14 4.42
N ASP A 64 -5.46 21.44 3.48
CA ASP A 64 -5.77 21.58 2.05
C ASP A 64 -5.71 20.24 1.28
N SER A 65 -5.30 19.15 1.93
CA SER A 65 -5.21 17.84 1.27
C SER A 65 -6.58 17.31 0.85
N VAL A 66 -6.62 16.60 -0.27
CA VAL A 66 -7.87 16.12 -0.88
C VAL A 66 -8.54 15.13 0.05
N PHE A 67 -7.79 14.20 0.67
CA PHE A 67 -8.39 13.22 1.58
C PHE A 67 -9.04 13.87 2.81
N ILE A 68 -8.52 14.99 3.32
CA ILE A 68 -9.15 15.72 4.44
C ILE A 68 -10.46 16.36 3.98
N ARG A 69 -10.49 16.96 2.78
CA ARG A 69 -11.74 17.47 2.20
C ARG A 69 -12.77 16.34 1.99
N GLN A 70 -12.33 15.15 1.55
CA GLN A 70 -13.19 13.98 1.45
C GLN A 70 -13.78 13.56 2.81
N ILE A 71 -12.95 13.53 3.86
CA ILE A 71 -13.42 13.18 5.22
C ILE A 71 -14.44 14.22 5.70
N ARG A 72 -14.15 15.52 5.54
CA ARG A 72 -15.08 16.60 5.92
C ARG A 72 -16.42 16.50 5.21
N ALA A 73 -16.48 15.99 3.98
CA ALA A 73 -17.74 15.78 3.26
C ALA A 73 -18.62 14.65 3.85
N VAL A 74 -18.07 13.75 4.67
CA VAL A 74 -18.85 12.64 5.27
C VAL A 74 -18.97 12.73 6.80
N THR A 75 -18.18 13.59 7.45
CA THR A 75 -18.16 13.70 8.93
C THR A 75 -17.55 15.01 9.42
N ASP A 76 -18.19 15.64 10.42
CA ASP A 76 -17.68 16.84 11.12
C ASP A 76 -16.82 16.50 12.37
N SER A 77 -16.30 15.27 12.44
CA SER A 77 -15.60 14.80 13.64
C SER A 77 -14.12 15.17 13.61
N GLU A 78 -13.76 16.25 14.31
CA GLU A 78 -12.37 16.70 14.47
C GLU A 78 -11.44 15.61 15.01
N ARG A 79 -11.94 14.77 15.92
CA ARG A 79 -11.16 13.64 16.45
C ARG A 79 -10.84 12.62 15.35
N ARG A 80 -11.78 12.36 14.44
CA ARG A 80 -11.55 11.45 13.32
C ARG A 80 -10.57 12.05 12.31
N LEU A 81 -10.69 13.35 12.00
CA LEU A 81 -9.72 14.06 11.16
C LEU A 81 -8.29 13.91 11.71
N ARG A 82 -8.08 14.20 13.00
CA ARG A 82 -6.76 14.07 13.64
C ARG A 82 -6.22 12.63 13.57
N ASN A 83 -7.07 11.63 13.79
CA ASN A 83 -6.68 10.23 13.67
C ASN A 83 -6.27 9.88 12.23
N ALA A 84 -7.02 10.36 11.23
CA ALA A 84 -6.70 10.16 9.82
C ALA A 84 -5.37 10.82 9.43
N GLN A 85 -5.12 12.06 9.87
CA GLN A 85 -3.84 12.75 9.66
C GLN A 85 -2.67 11.95 10.26
N LYS A 86 -2.80 11.50 11.51
CA LYS A 86 -1.79 10.66 12.17
C LYS A 86 -1.53 9.36 11.43
N ALA A 87 -2.59 8.66 11.01
CA ALA A 87 -2.47 7.42 10.26
C ALA A 87 -1.78 7.64 8.91
N PHE A 88 -2.19 8.66 8.15
CA PHE A 88 -1.60 9.04 6.88
C PHE A 88 -0.10 9.31 7.01
N LEU A 89 0.29 10.19 7.95
CA LEU A 89 1.70 10.57 8.12
C LEU A 89 2.54 9.39 8.59
N ARG A 90 2.05 8.64 9.57
CA ARG A 90 2.76 7.47 10.10
C ARG A 90 2.94 6.41 9.02
N ALA A 91 1.93 6.14 8.20
CA ALA A 91 2.04 5.23 7.06
C ALA A 91 3.04 5.76 6.01
N LYS A 92 2.97 7.06 5.66
CA LYS A 92 3.90 7.69 4.70
C LYS A 92 5.35 7.61 5.16
N VAL A 93 5.63 7.93 6.42
CA VAL A 93 6.97 7.84 7.02
C VAL A 93 7.44 6.39 7.07
N GLN A 94 6.59 5.45 7.51
CA GLN A 94 6.91 4.03 7.58
C GLN A 94 7.27 3.46 6.20
N ARG A 95 6.44 3.72 5.19
CA ARG A 95 6.63 3.25 3.81
C ARG A 95 7.88 3.84 3.19
N SER A 96 8.11 5.14 3.38
CA SER A 96 9.34 5.82 2.91
C SER A 96 10.60 5.23 3.55
N LYS A 97 10.54 4.89 4.85
CA LYS A 97 11.65 4.24 5.55
C LYS A 97 11.94 2.86 4.96
N TRP A 98 10.92 2.05 4.71
CA TRP A 98 11.10 0.72 4.11
C TRP A 98 11.76 0.78 2.73
N VAL A 99 11.35 1.71 1.88
CA VAL A 99 11.97 1.90 0.56
C VAL A 99 13.42 2.36 0.69
N ARG A 100 13.68 3.40 1.49
CA ARG A 100 15.03 3.94 1.69
C ARG A 100 16.00 2.90 2.26
N GLU A 101 15.53 2.05 3.15
CA GLU A 101 16.31 0.97 3.76
C GLU A 101 16.26 -0.35 2.98
N HIS A 102 15.73 -0.34 1.75
CA HIS A 102 15.65 -1.51 0.86
C HIS A 102 14.98 -2.74 1.51
N ARG A 103 14.04 -2.50 2.45
CA ARG A 103 13.28 -3.57 3.12
C ARG A 103 12.12 -4.07 2.25
N ILE A 104 11.62 -3.20 1.37
CA ILE A 104 10.58 -3.49 0.39
C ILE A 104 10.93 -2.90 -0.97
N ASP A 105 10.55 -3.60 -2.03
CA ASP A 105 10.63 -3.09 -3.39
C ASP A 105 9.46 -2.12 -3.64
N PRO A 106 9.67 -0.94 -4.27
CA PRO A 106 8.58 -0.06 -4.66
C PRO A 106 7.43 -0.76 -5.40
N THR A 107 7.70 -1.73 -6.27
CA THR A 107 6.64 -2.44 -7.02
C THR A 107 5.77 -3.30 -6.12
N GLU A 108 6.30 -3.76 -4.99
CA GLU A 108 5.53 -4.51 -3.99
C GLU A 108 4.59 -3.57 -3.22
N LEU A 109 5.00 -2.33 -2.96
CA LEU A 109 4.11 -1.31 -2.39
C LEU A 109 3.00 -0.91 -3.37
N GLU A 110 3.32 -0.76 -4.66
CA GLU A 110 2.32 -0.52 -5.71
C GLU A 110 1.32 -1.68 -5.81
N SER A 111 1.80 -2.93 -5.74
CA SER A 111 0.94 -4.11 -5.73
C SER A 111 0.04 -4.17 -4.49
N PHE A 112 0.56 -3.75 -3.34
CA PHE A 112 -0.22 -3.62 -2.11
C PHE A 112 -1.32 -2.57 -2.27
N ASP A 113 -0.99 -1.40 -2.82
CA ASP A 113 -1.94 -0.31 -3.05
C ASP A 113 -3.04 -0.69 -4.06
N ALA A 114 -2.68 -1.37 -5.15
CA ALA A 114 -3.65 -1.94 -6.09
C ALA A 114 -4.60 -2.92 -5.38
N GLY A 115 -4.08 -3.80 -4.54
CA GLY A 115 -4.90 -4.71 -3.74
C GLY A 115 -5.77 -4.02 -2.68
N LEU A 116 -5.38 -2.84 -2.20
CA LEU A 116 -6.26 -2.00 -1.36
C LEU A 116 -7.38 -1.39 -2.18
N LYS A 117 -7.07 -0.87 -3.38
CA LYS A 117 -8.06 -0.32 -4.31
C LYS A 117 -9.12 -1.33 -4.70
N ASP A 118 -8.74 -2.55 -5.05
CA ASP A 118 -9.69 -3.64 -5.39
C ASP A 118 -10.65 -3.94 -4.23
N ARG A 119 -10.14 -3.98 -2.99
CA ARG A 119 -10.95 -4.20 -1.79
C ARG A 119 -11.90 -3.07 -1.54
N TRP A 120 -11.42 -1.83 -1.69
CA TRP A 120 -12.24 -0.64 -1.55
C TRP A 120 -13.34 -0.62 -2.62
N GLU A 121 -13.04 -0.94 -3.88
CA GLU A 121 -14.01 -0.93 -4.97
C GLU A 121 -15.15 -1.91 -4.68
N ALA A 122 -14.83 -3.14 -4.27
CA ALA A 122 -15.84 -4.13 -3.89
C ALA A 122 -16.69 -3.68 -2.69
N TYR A 123 -16.08 -3.11 -1.66
CA TYR A 123 -16.80 -2.63 -0.47
C TYR A 123 -17.69 -1.42 -0.79
N HIS A 124 -17.12 -0.42 -1.46
CA HIS A 124 -17.81 0.81 -1.86
C HIS A 124 -18.98 0.52 -2.79
N ALA A 125 -18.82 -0.36 -3.79
CA ALA A 125 -19.91 -0.79 -4.67
C ALA A 125 -21.05 -1.43 -3.88
N GLY A 126 -20.75 -2.35 -2.95
CA GLY A 126 -21.78 -2.99 -2.11
C GLY A 126 -22.56 -2.01 -1.22
N GLU A 127 -21.88 -1.00 -0.67
CA GLU A 127 -22.53 0.05 0.10
C GLU A 127 -23.37 0.99 -0.79
N CYS A 128 -22.93 1.24 -2.03
CA CYS A 128 -23.69 2.04 -3.00
C CYS A 128 -24.93 1.29 -3.52
N ASP A 129 -24.84 -0.03 -3.74
CA ASP A 129 -25.98 -0.85 -4.16
C ASP A 129 -27.13 -0.87 -3.13
N SER A 130 -26.81 -0.55 -1.87
CA SER A 130 -27.78 -0.45 -0.79
C SER A 130 -28.52 0.89 -0.76
N LEU A 131 -28.11 1.87 -1.58
CA LEU A 131 -28.80 3.15 -1.70
C LEU A 131 -30.12 3.00 -2.48
N SER A 132 -31.06 3.89 -2.18
CA SER A 132 -32.29 4.01 -2.96
C SER A 132 -31.99 4.53 -4.38
N SER A 133 -32.96 4.41 -5.29
CA SER A 133 -32.79 4.91 -6.67
C SER A 133 -32.63 6.43 -6.77
N ASP A 134 -33.08 7.17 -5.75
CA ASP A 134 -32.94 8.62 -5.63
C ASP A 134 -32.50 8.94 -4.20
N PRO A 135 -31.22 8.67 -3.86
CA PRO A 135 -30.75 8.80 -2.51
C PRO A 135 -30.58 10.27 -2.13
N THR A 136 -31.07 10.59 -0.95
CA THR A 136 -30.92 11.92 -0.35
C THR A 136 -29.45 12.22 -0.03
N PRO A 137 -29.06 13.51 0.07
CA PRO A 137 -27.70 13.87 0.49
C PRO A 137 -27.29 13.24 1.82
N ASP A 138 -28.20 13.14 2.78
CA ASP A 138 -27.94 12.53 4.10
C ASP A 138 -27.67 11.02 3.99
N GLU A 139 -28.37 10.30 3.10
CA GLU A 139 -28.12 8.89 2.83
C GLU A 139 -26.72 8.70 2.21
N MET A 140 -26.34 9.53 1.24
CA MET A 140 -25.00 9.46 0.63
C MET A 140 -23.88 9.74 1.65
N ILE A 141 -24.07 10.74 2.51
CA ILE A 141 -23.14 11.07 3.61
C ILE A 141 -23.04 9.91 4.60
N ALA A 142 -24.17 9.28 4.96
CA ALA A 142 -24.19 8.14 5.86
C ALA A 142 -23.45 6.93 5.27
N THR A 143 -23.69 6.63 3.99
CA THR A 143 -22.97 5.58 3.24
C THR A 143 -21.48 5.87 3.21
N GLY A 144 -21.07 7.10 2.87
CA GLY A 144 -19.66 7.44 2.84
C GLY A 144 -18.98 7.38 4.20
N ARG A 145 -19.71 7.67 5.28
CA ARG A 145 -19.22 7.48 6.65
C ARG A 145 -19.02 6.00 7.00
N THR A 146 -19.83 5.10 6.45
CA THR A 146 -19.67 3.65 6.59
C THR A 146 -18.41 3.17 5.87
N VAL A 147 -18.21 3.57 4.61
CA VAL A 147 -17.00 3.27 3.83
C VAL A 147 -15.75 3.79 4.53
N LEU A 148 -15.75 5.04 4.98
CA LEU A 148 -14.62 5.61 5.72
C LEU A 148 -14.31 4.82 7.00
N ARG A 149 -15.33 4.46 7.79
CA ARG A 149 -15.13 3.67 9.02
C ARG A 149 -14.53 2.30 8.72
N TRP A 150 -14.99 1.64 7.65
CA TRP A 150 -14.43 0.36 7.22
C TRP A 150 -12.95 0.51 6.85
N ALA A 151 -12.59 1.53 6.07
CA ALA A 151 -11.20 1.78 5.68
C ALA A 151 -10.31 2.11 6.90
N GLU A 152 -10.82 2.90 7.86
CA GLU A 152 -10.11 3.28 9.10
C GLU A 152 -9.85 2.10 10.05
N THR A 153 -10.67 1.06 9.99
CA THR A 153 -10.60 -0.11 10.89
C THR A 153 -10.07 -1.37 10.20
N SER A 154 -9.87 -1.32 8.88
CA SER A 154 -9.32 -2.41 8.10
C SER A 154 -7.85 -2.67 8.43
N GLU A 155 -7.48 -3.95 8.39
CA GLU A 155 -6.10 -4.38 8.58
C GLU A 155 -5.73 -5.37 7.48
N VAL A 156 -5.05 -4.87 6.45
CA VAL A 156 -4.56 -5.68 5.33
C VAL A 156 -3.07 -5.88 5.52
N PRO A 157 -2.59 -7.14 5.61
CA PRO A 157 -1.17 -7.39 5.79
C PRO A 157 -0.37 -7.03 4.52
N ILE A 158 0.83 -6.50 4.73
CA ILE A 158 1.88 -6.48 3.71
C ILE A 158 2.95 -7.50 4.14
N ARG A 159 3.10 -8.57 3.36
CA ARG A 159 3.78 -9.82 3.81
C ARG A 159 3.16 -10.33 5.13
N ALA A 160 3.96 -10.56 6.16
CA ALA A 160 3.49 -10.93 7.50
C ALA A 160 3.13 -9.72 8.38
N THR A 161 3.51 -8.50 8.01
CA THR A 161 3.32 -7.30 8.83
C THR A 161 1.88 -6.82 8.77
N ARG A 162 1.28 -6.65 9.94
CA ARG A 162 -0.08 -6.14 10.12
C ARG A 162 -0.06 -4.86 10.94
N SER A 163 -0.77 -3.85 10.45
CA SER A 163 -0.96 -2.60 11.17
C SER A 163 -2.18 -1.87 10.63
N VAL A 164 -3.05 -1.46 11.55
CA VAL A 164 -4.20 -0.61 11.24
C VAL A 164 -3.75 0.72 10.66
N TYR A 165 -2.78 1.42 11.28
CA TYR A 165 -2.34 2.73 10.80
C TYR A 165 -1.73 2.67 9.39
N LEU A 166 -1.08 1.55 9.06
CA LEU A 166 -0.48 1.36 7.75
C LEU A 166 -1.57 1.22 6.69
N THR A 167 -2.59 0.41 6.98
CA THR A 167 -3.71 0.17 6.07
C THR A 167 -4.54 1.43 5.90
N SER A 168 -5.02 2.03 6.99
CA SER A 168 -5.85 3.23 6.95
C SER A 168 -5.10 4.44 6.39
N GLY A 169 -3.83 4.63 6.76
CA GLY A 169 -2.99 5.68 6.19
C GLY A 169 -2.74 5.50 4.69
N SER A 170 -2.63 4.27 4.20
CA SER A 170 -2.51 3.99 2.75
C SER A 170 -3.82 4.27 2.01
N TYR A 171 -4.97 3.93 2.60
CA TYR A 171 -6.27 4.33 2.06
C TYR A 171 -6.42 5.86 1.98
N HIS A 172 -5.98 6.59 3.00
CA HIS A 172 -5.98 8.05 2.95
C HIS A 172 -5.04 8.60 1.87
N ALA A 173 -3.89 7.96 1.61
CA ALA A 173 -3.00 8.32 0.51
C ALA A 173 -3.65 8.10 -0.87
N LEU A 174 -4.32 6.97 -1.07
CA LEU A 174 -5.09 6.70 -2.29
C LEU A 174 -6.24 7.69 -2.47
N ALA A 175 -6.90 8.08 -1.38
CA ALA A 175 -7.98 9.07 -1.43
C ALA A 175 -7.44 10.48 -1.74
N ASP A 176 -6.23 10.80 -1.30
CA ASP A 176 -5.57 12.05 -1.64
C ASP A 176 -5.25 12.12 -3.15
N GLY A 177 -4.89 10.98 -3.74
CA GLY A 177 -4.69 10.81 -5.18
C GLY A 177 -5.98 10.63 -6.00
N LEU A 178 -7.17 10.71 -5.38
CA LEU A 178 -8.47 10.47 -6.02
C LEU A 178 -8.63 9.07 -6.66
N GLU A 179 -7.81 8.10 -6.27
CA GLU A 179 -7.91 6.72 -6.75
C GLU A 179 -9.03 5.95 -6.04
N VAL A 180 -9.34 6.39 -4.81
CA VAL A 180 -10.46 5.92 -3.99
C VAL A 180 -11.16 7.12 -3.37
N GLY A 181 -12.33 6.91 -2.79
CA GLY A 181 -12.98 7.93 -2.00
C GLY A 181 -14.06 7.41 -1.06
N TRP A 182 -14.54 8.31 -0.21
CA TRP A 182 -15.49 7.94 0.85
C TRP A 182 -16.92 8.17 0.40
N HIS A 183 -17.22 9.33 -0.18
CA HIS A 183 -18.56 9.66 -0.65
C HIS A 183 -18.92 8.87 -1.93
N PRO A 184 -20.16 8.39 -2.10
CA PRO A 184 -20.59 7.68 -3.33
C PRO A 184 -20.29 8.43 -4.63
N GLN A 185 -20.26 9.77 -4.56
CA GLN A 185 -19.98 10.67 -5.68
C GLN A 185 -18.64 11.43 -5.52
N PHE A 186 -17.66 10.86 -4.82
CA PHE A 186 -16.39 11.54 -4.53
C PHE A 186 -15.70 12.09 -5.79
N SER A 187 -15.73 11.35 -6.91
CA SER A 187 -15.14 11.79 -8.17
C SER A 187 -15.76 13.07 -8.70
N ASN A 188 -17.07 13.28 -8.49
CA ASN A 188 -17.75 14.52 -8.90
C ASN A 188 -17.49 15.67 -7.92
N LEU A 189 -17.35 15.36 -6.63
CA LEU A 189 -17.14 16.37 -5.59
C LEU A 189 -15.71 16.91 -5.55
N PHE A 190 -14.73 16.08 -5.94
CA PHE A 190 -13.30 16.38 -5.75
C PHE A 190 -12.46 16.19 -7.01
N GLY A 191 -13.01 15.60 -8.08
CA GLY A 191 -12.35 15.53 -9.37
C GLY A 191 -12.16 16.91 -9.98
N PHE A 192 -11.15 17.05 -10.84
CA PHE A 192 -10.97 18.27 -11.61
C PHE A 192 -12.04 18.34 -12.71
N GLU A 193 -12.74 19.48 -12.82
CA GLU A 193 -13.40 19.83 -14.08
C GLU A 193 -12.29 20.07 -15.12
N GLU A 194 -12.26 19.26 -16.18
CA GLU A 194 -11.45 19.52 -17.38
C GLU A 194 -11.92 20.79 -18.12
#